data_AF-A0A367MFG1-F1
#
_entry.id   AF-A0A367MFG1-F1
#
_cell.length_a   1.000
_cell.length_b   1.000
_cell.length_c   1.000
_cell.angle_alpha   90.00
_cell.angle_beta   90.00
_cell.angle_gamma   90.00
#
_symmetry.space_group_name_H-M   'P 1'
#
loop_
_entity.id
_entity.type
_entity.pdbx_description
1 polymer ?
#
loop_
_entity_poly.entity_id
_entity_poly.type
_entity_poly.pdbx_seq_one_letter_code
_entity_poly.pdbx_strand_id
1 'polypeptide(L)'
;MKRMIQDALGFPASVRAVVEGSPGLKAILREPARSIAASSVVRWHEWGSAVHGSWPRLAAGEMLGWRNHCGQYGSFHLTREDLARLGCREVKEQWQCEIQDVVGLSASKSELRDFSSLDDMVATNSRPMIEPVNLEKLEQNLAWSEIRILHREDPSDHFACYRWDGRLFLMNSGGSHHFAAARYIASRLRHSVPLQGRLKVYGLNSASVGSLARDFEIFALRDDPAGYMAFHDAMRAYGAAYLHRRLPRPYDDCRAVFLPRGDVRSLRVAAVLQELGFFDLGDHLQELTRRFALAFKLN
;
A
#
# COMPACT_ATOMS: atom_id res chain seq x y z
N MET A 1 21.45 22.74 -28.23
CA MET A 1 21.48 22.24 -29.61
C MET A 1 21.70 20.73 -29.71
N LYS A 2 22.80 20.17 -29.16
CA LYS A 2 23.10 18.72 -29.24
C LYS A 2 22.00 17.79 -28.72
N ARG A 3 21.40 18.08 -27.56
CA ARG A 3 20.32 17.26 -26.96
C ARG A 3 19.04 17.24 -27.80
N MET A 4 18.59 18.40 -28.30
CA MET A 4 17.40 18.48 -29.17
C MET A 4 17.57 17.68 -30.46
N ILE A 5 18.78 17.65 -31.04
CA ILE A 5 19.09 16.84 -32.22
C ILE A 5 19.01 15.35 -31.87
N GLN A 6 19.56 14.95 -30.72
CA GLN A 6 19.46 13.56 -30.26
C GLN A 6 18.02 13.13 -30.01
N ASP A 7 17.21 13.99 -29.38
CA ASP A 7 15.78 13.76 -29.15
C ASP A 7 15.02 13.61 -30.48
N ALA A 8 15.33 14.44 -31.47
CA ALA A 8 14.73 14.36 -32.81
C ALA A 8 15.12 13.07 -33.55
N LEU A 9 16.35 12.58 -33.36
CA LEU A 9 16.81 11.26 -33.80
C LEU A 9 16.23 10.11 -32.96
N GLY A 10 15.42 10.45 -31.95
CA GLY A 10 14.70 9.53 -31.09
C GLY A 10 15.53 8.97 -29.94
N PHE A 11 16.71 9.49 -29.64
CA PHE A 11 17.44 9.17 -28.41
C PHE A 11 16.93 10.10 -27.30
N PRO A 12 16.41 9.60 -26.17
CA PRO A 12 15.83 10.42 -25.10
C PRO A 12 16.90 11.15 -24.26
N ALA A 13 17.71 11.98 -24.89
CA ALA A 13 18.85 12.68 -24.30
C ALA A 13 18.42 13.74 -23.29
N SER A 14 17.31 14.45 -23.54
CA SER A 14 16.77 15.40 -22.56
C SER A 14 16.26 14.70 -21.31
N VAL A 15 15.55 13.57 -21.48
CA VAL A 15 15.05 12.78 -20.33
C VAL A 15 16.22 12.24 -19.54
N ARG A 16 17.18 11.56 -20.20
CA ARG A 16 18.41 11.04 -19.57
C ARG A 16 19.12 12.10 -18.74
N ALA A 17 19.37 13.27 -19.33
CA ALA A 17 20.06 14.35 -18.63
C ALA A 17 19.32 14.83 -17.36
N VAL A 18 17.98 14.90 -17.40
CA VAL A 18 17.18 15.28 -16.22
C VAL A 18 17.25 14.21 -15.14
N VAL A 19 17.09 12.93 -15.50
CA VAL A 19 17.06 11.85 -14.51
C VAL A 19 18.44 11.58 -13.89
N GLU A 20 19.53 11.74 -14.66
CA GLU A 20 20.90 11.68 -14.15
C GLU A 20 21.24 12.90 -13.28
N GLY A 21 20.79 14.09 -13.69
CA GLY A 21 21.00 15.34 -12.97
C GLY A 21 20.13 15.52 -11.73
N SER A 22 19.12 14.66 -11.53
CA SER A 22 18.15 14.76 -10.42
C SER A 22 18.06 13.46 -9.63
N PRO A 23 19.09 13.06 -8.84
CA PRO A 23 19.04 11.84 -8.03
C PRO A 23 17.84 11.77 -7.08
N GLY A 24 17.35 12.92 -6.61
CA GLY A 24 16.16 13.03 -5.76
C GLY A 24 14.86 12.57 -6.41
N LEU A 25 14.80 12.43 -7.74
CA LEU A 25 13.62 11.91 -8.45
C LEU A 25 13.47 10.39 -8.30
N LYS A 26 14.57 9.69 -8.02
CA LYS A 26 14.59 8.24 -7.89
C LYS A 26 13.88 7.81 -6.60
N ALA A 27 12.73 7.14 -6.74
CA ALA A 27 12.02 6.60 -5.59
C ALA A 27 12.74 5.36 -5.05
N ILE A 28 12.74 5.20 -3.73
CA ILE A 28 13.16 3.99 -3.05
C ILE A 28 11.98 3.52 -2.21
N LEU A 29 11.19 2.58 -2.75
CA LEU A 29 10.07 1.99 -2.03
C LEU A 29 10.60 0.93 -1.07
N ARG A 30 11.02 1.35 0.12
CA ARG A 30 11.40 0.43 1.20
C ARG A 30 10.14 -0.17 1.81
N GLU A 31 10.19 -1.44 2.19
CA GLU A 31 9.14 -2.01 3.03
C GLU A 31 8.99 -1.16 4.30
N PRO A 32 7.77 -0.75 4.67
CA PRO A 32 7.56 0.03 5.88
C PRO A 32 8.01 -0.75 7.10
N ALA A 33 8.49 -0.03 8.13
CA ALA A 33 8.82 -0.65 9.40
C ALA A 33 7.59 -1.41 9.94
N ARG A 34 7.78 -2.68 10.27
CA ARG A 34 6.70 -3.51 10.82
C ARG A 34 6.43 -3.08 12.26
N SER A 35 5.22 -2.61 12.52
CA SER A 35 4.71 -2.28 13.86
C SER A 35 3.32 -2.85 14.09
N ILE A 36 2.79 -2.74 15.30
CA ILE A 36 1.43 -3.20 15.62
C ILE A 36 0.33 -2.33 15.00
N ALA A 37 0.67 -1.23 14.33
CA ALA A 37 -0.30 -0.39 13.65
C ALA A 37 -0.75 -1.02 12.32
N ALA A 38 -2.05 -1.23 12.14
CA ALA A 38 -2.60 -1.61 10.82
C ALA A 38 -2.28 -0.57 9.73
N SER A 39 -2.09 0.70 10.12
CA SER A 39 -1.68 1.79 9.23
C SER A 39 -0.22 1.71 8.77
N SER A 40 0.59 0.77 9.31
CA SER A 40 1.94 0.49 8.82
C SER A 40 1.94 -0.31 7.51
N VAL A 41 0.82 -0.97 7.19
CA VAL A 41 0.72 -1.81 5.98
C VAL A 41 0.45 -0.93 4.76
N VAL A 42 1.21 -1.17 3.68
CA VAL A 42 1.00 -0.48 2.40
C VAL A 42 -0.37 -0.80 1.84
N ARG A 43 -1.12 0.22 1.41
CA ARG A 43 -2.52 0.07 0.98
C ARG A 43 -2.67 -0.19 -0.52
N TRP A 44 -1.99 -1.20 -1.04
CA TRP A 44 -2.04 -1.52 -2.47
C TRP A 44 -3.46 -1.78 -2.99
N HIS A 45 -4.30 -2.44 -2.20
CA HIS A 45 -5.71 -2.69 -2.53
C HIS A 45 -6.56 -1.42 -2.73
N GLU A 46 -6.16 -0.27 -2.19
CA GLU A 46 -6.88 1.00 -2.35
C GLU A 46 -6.33 1.83 -3.52
N TRP A 47 -5.18 1.45 -4.11
CA TRP A 47 -4.45 2.32 -5.02
C TRP A 47 -5.26 2.72 -6.26
N GLY A 48 -6.03 1.79 -6.79
CA GLY A 48 -6.91 1.98 -7.94
C GLY A 48 -8.26 2.65 -7.64
N SER A 49 -8.62 2.82 -6.37
CA SER A 49 -9.93 3.34 -5.95
C SER A 49 -10.09 4.83 -6.23
N ALA A 50 -11.32 5.35 -6.17
CA ALA A 50 -11.54 6.78 -6.32
C ALA A 50 -10.85 7.58 -5.18
N VAL A 51 -10.26 8.71 -5.53
CA VAL A 51 -9.51 9.55 -4.55
C VAL A 51 -10.38 10.73 -4.13
N HIS A 52 -11.05 10.58 -2.98
CA HIS A 52 -11.94 11.59 -2.40
C HIS A 52 -11.19 12.39 -1.32
N GLY A 53 -10.26 13.26 -1.69
CA GLY A 53 -9.56 14.08 -0.69
C GLY A 53 -8.29 14.80 -1.15
N SER A 54 -7.72 14.40 -2.28
CA SER A 54 -6.60 15.11 -2.91
C SER A 54 -6.95 15.57 -4.31
N TRP A 55 -6.39 16.70 -4.72
CA TRP A 55 -6.41 17.15 -6.11
C TRP A 55 -5.25 16.50 -6.91
N PRO A 56 -5.46 16.10 -8.17
CA PRO A 56 -6.76 16.02 -8.87
C PRO A 56 -7.63 14.90 -8.30
N ARG A 57 -8.95 15.13 -8.26
CA ARG A 57 -9.93 14.09 -7.91
C ARG A 57 -10.02 13.14 -9.11
N LEU A 58 -9.53 11.92 -8.91
CA LEU A 58 -9.56 10.87 -9.92
C LEU A 58 -10.61 9.83 -9.54
N ALA A 59 -11.42 9.42 -10.51
CA ALA A 59 -12.30 8.28 -10.39
C ALA A 59 -11.50 6.97 -10.25
N ALA A 60 -12.20 5.88 -9.91
CA ALA A 60 -11.57 4.58 -9.83
C ALA A 60 -10.97 4.19 -11.20
N GLY A 61 -9.70 3.76 -11.20
CA GLY A 61 -8.96 3.40 -12.40
C GLY A 61 -8.55 4.57 -13.31
N GLU A 62 -8.90 5.81 -12.96
CA GLU A 62 -8.55 6.97 -13.77
C GLU A 62 -7.09 7.41 -13.55
N MET A 63 -6.42 7.78 -14.63
CA MET A 63 -5.08 8.32 -14.64
C MET A 63 -5.03 9.59 -15.49
N LEU A 64 -4.23 10.56 -15.05
CA LEU A 64 -3.87 11.72 -15.83
C LEU A 64 -2.58 11.40 -16.60
N GLY A 65 -2.49 11.85 -17.84
CA GLY A 65 -1.29 11.70 -18.65
C GLY A 65 -1.08 12.84 -19.62
N TRP A 66 0.02 12.76 -20.34
CA TRP A 66 0.35 13.66 -21.43
C TRP A 66 0.85 12.87 -22.63
N ARG A 67 0.54 13.38 -23.82
CA ARG A 67 0.99 12.79 -25.07
C ARG A 67 1.11 13.87 -26.13
N ASN A 68 1.91 13.59 -27.16
CA ASN A 68 1.86 14.35 -28.39
C ASN A 68 0.68 13.86 -29.24
N HIS A 69 -0.23 14.76 -29.59
CA HIS A 69 -1.31 14.51 -30.53
C HIS A 69 -1.30 15.60 -31.59
N CYS A 70 -1.07 15.21 -32.85
CA CYS A 70 -1.03 16.13 -34.00
C CYS A 70 -0.05 17.32 -33.82
N GLY A 71 1.12 17.07 -33.22
CA GLY A 71 2.15 18.09 -33.01
C GLY A 71 1.95 18.93 -31.74
N GLN A 72 0.86 18.73 -31.00
CA GLN A 72 0.60 19.40 -29.73
C GLN A 72 0.76 18.44 -28.56
N TYR A 73 1.56 18.85 -27.56
CA TYR A 73 1.74 18.07 -26.34
C TYR A 73 0.74 18.51 -25.27
N GLY A 74 -0.30 17.70 -25.09
CA GLY A 74 -1.46 18.02 -24.26
C GLY A 74 -1.74 16.95 -23.20
N SER A 75 -2.50 17.34 -22.17
CA SER A 75 -2.98 16.41 -21.16
C SER A 75 -4.16 15.58 -21.67
N PHE A 76 -4.32 14.38 -21.11
CA PHE A 76 -5.47 13.52 -21.37
C PHE A 76 -5.75 12.64 -20.14
N HIS A 77 -6.98 12.15 -20.04
CA HIS A 77 -7.39 11.19 -19.02
C HIS A 77 -7.53 9.82 -19.65
N LEU A 78 -7.18 8.77 -18.90
CA LEU A 78 -7.41 7.38 -19.28
C LEU A 78 -7.99 6.63 -18.10
N THR A 79 -9.12 5.98 -18.31
CA THR A 79 -9.74 5.09 -17.32
C THR A 79 -9.43 3.65 -17.66
N ARG A 80 -8.93 2.92 -16.66
CA ARG A 80 -8.49 1.53 -16.76
C ARG A 80 -9.23 0.69 -15.73
N GLU A 81 -10.07 -0.23 -16.21
CA GLU A 81 -10.86 -1.11 -15.34
C GLU A 81 -9.96 -2.06 -14.52
N ASP A 82 -8.85 -2.52 -15.11
CA ASP A 82 -7.84 -3.31 -14.41
C ASP A 82 -7.16 -2.53 -13.28
N LEU A 83 -6.88 -1.24 -13.46
CA LEU A 83 -6.43 -0.39 -12.36
C LEU A 83 -7.54 -0.23 -11.30
N ALA A 84 -8.79 0.03 -11.69
CA ALA A 84 -9.91 0.15 -10.74
C ALA A 84 -10.11 -1.12 -9.91
N ARG A 85 -9.87 -2.29 -10.51
CA ARG A 85 -9.98 -3.62 -9.90
C ARG A 85 -8.63 -4.20 -9.44
N LEU A 86 -7.62 -3.34 -9.22
CA LEU A 86 -6.30 -3.79 -8.79
C LEU A 86 -6.39 -4.49 -7.44
N GLY A 87 -7.10 -3.89 -6.48
CA GLY A 87 -7.37 -4.48 -5.18
C GLY A 87 -8.51 -5.47 -5.25
N CYS A 88 -8.36 -6.61 -4.58
CA CYS A 88 -9.44 -7.54 -4.30
C CYS A 88 -9.67 -7.70 -2.80
N ARG A 89 -10.90 -8.03 -2.42
CA ARG A 89 -11.32 -8.22 -1.03
C ARG A 89 -12.18 -9.48 -0.94
N GLU A 90 -11.75 -10.41 -0.11
CA GLU A 90 -12.50 -11.57 0.31
C GLU A 90 -13.03 -11.32 1.74
N VAL A 91 -14.27 -11.72 2.00
CA VAL A 91 -14.88 -11.60 3.33
C VAL A 91 -15.29 -12.99 3.80
N LYS A 92 -14.78 -13.38 4.96
CA LYS A 92 -15.22 -14.59 5.66
C LYS A 92 -16.06 -14.16 6.85
N GLU A 93 -17.34 -14.48 6.80
CA GLU A 93 -18.26 -14.31 7.92
C GLU A 93 -17.98 -15.37 8.98
N GLN A 94 -18.23 -15.02 10.25
CA GLN A 94 -18.11 -15.97 11.38
C GLN A 94 -16.73 -16.66 11.50
N TRP A 95 -15.66 -16.03 11.02
CA TRP A 95 -14.31 -16.56 11.09
C TRP A 95 -13.80 -16.55 12.53
N GLN A 96 -13.04 -17.58 12.89
CA GLN A 96 -12.54 -17.78 14.24
C GLN A 96 -11.01 -17.72 14.28
N CYS A 97 -10.47 -17.17 15.37
CA CYS A 97 -9.05 -17.22 15.69
C CYS A 97 -8.85 -17.17 17.19
N GLU A 98 -7.63 -17.43 17.64
CA GLU A 98 -7.27 -17.20 19.04
C GLU A 98 -6.89 -15.72 19.23
N ILE A 99 -7.12 -15.18 20.44
CA ILE A 99 -6.72 -13.80 20.75
C ILE A 99 -5.22 -13.56 20.50
N GLN A 100 -4.38 -14.58 20.67
CA GLN A 100 -2.94 -14.52 20.47
C GLN A 100 -2.53 -14.36 19.00
N ASP A 101 -3.39 -14.77 18.07
CA ASP A 101 -3.14 -14.67 16.62
C ASP A 101 -3.17 -13.21 16.14
N VAL A 102 -3.83 -12.32 16.88
CA VAL A 102 -3.89 -10.89 16.55
C VAL A 102 -2.54 -10.25 16.85
N VAL A 103 -1.89 -9.74 15.81
CA VAL A 103 -0.55 -9.13 15.88
C VAL A 103 -0.64 -7.62 16.12
N GLY A 104 -1.71 -6.98 15.65
CA GLY A 104 -1.83 -5.53 15.71
C GLY A 104 -3.27 -5.02 15.70
N LEU A 105 -3.39 -3.69 15.82
CA LEU A 105 -4.65 -2.98 16.01
C LEU A 105 -4.77 -1.82 15.01
N SER A 106 -5.99 -1.34 14.79
CA SER A 106 -6.22 -0.15 13.94
C SER A 106 -6.30 1.15 14.72
N ALA A 107 -6.76 1.11 15.97
CA ALA A 107 -6.96 2.31 16.77
C ALA A 107 -6.49 2.09 18.21
N SER A 108 -5.83 3.10 18.77
CA SER A 108 -5.42 3.13 20.17
C SER A 108 -5.22 4.57 20.64
N LYS A 109 -5.23 4.77 21.96
CA LYS A 109 -4.82 6.05 22.57
C LYS A 109 -3.29 6.22 22.55
N SER A 110 -2.54 5.12 22.53
CA SER A 110 -1.10 5.12 22.28
C SER A 110 -0.79 5.16 20.78
N GLU A 111 0.34 5.76 20.40
CA GLU A 111 0.86 5.67 19.03
C GLU A 111 1.34 4.25 18.77
N LEU A 112 0.56 3.50 17.97
CA LEU A 112 0.81 2.09 17.69
C LEU A 112 2.10 1.85 16.91
N ARG A 113 2.61 2.87 16.20
CA ARG A 113 3.83 2.74 15.39
C ARG A 113 5.10 2.66 16.23
N ASP A 114 5.05 3.08 17.49
CA ASP A 114 6.20 3.08 18.39
C ASP A 114 6.49 1.67 18.96
N PHE A 115 5.57 0.71 18.78
CA PHE A 115 5.67 -0.62 19.37
C PHE A 115 5.81 -1.72 18.30
N SER A 116 6.71 -2.66 18.58
CA SER A 116 6.94 -3.84 17.74
C SER A 116 5.95 -4.98 18.02
N SER A 117 5.36 -5.01 19.23
CA SER A 117 4.39 -6.03 19.65
C SER A 117 3.34 -5.46 20.62
N LEU A 118 2.21 -6.16 20.72
CA LEU A 118 1.15 -5.78 21.67
C LEU A 118 1.59 -5.99 23.12
N ASP A 119 2.47 -6.96 23.36
CA ASP A 119 3.06 -7.23 24.68
C ASP A 119 3.91 -6.05 25.16
N ASP A 120 4.75 -5.52 24.28
CA ASP A 120 5.61 -4.36 24.55
C ASP A 120 4.76 -3.11 24.86
N MET A 121 3.69 -2.89 24.09
CA MET A 121 2.75 -1.80 24.33
C MET A 121 2.12 -1.87 25.73
N VAL A 122 1.63 -3.04 26.16
CA VAL A 122 0.96 -3.16 27.47
C VAL A 122 1.93 -3.20 28.64
N ALA A 123 3.12 -3.78 28.46
CA ALA A 123 4.17 -3.74 29.47
C ALA A 123 4.63 -2.29 29.74
N THR A 124 4.72 -1.47 28.69
CA THR A 124 5.15 -0.07 28.80
C THR A 124 4.02 0.84 29.31
N ASN A 125 2.82 0.75 28.73
CA ASN A 125 1.77 1.75 28.94
C ASN A 125 0.64 1.29 29.87
N SER A 126 0.61 0.02 30.29
CA SER A 126 -0.56 -0.56 30.96
C SER A 126 -0.23 -1.68 31.93
N ARG A 127 0.92 -1.57 32.60
CA ARG A 127 1.40 -2.57 33.56
C ARG A 127 0.36 -2.98 34.63
N PRO A 128 -0.43 -2.05 35.23
CA PRO A 128 -1.47 -2.43 36.20
C PRO A 128 -2.60 -3.29 35.63
N MET A 129 -2.73 -3.37 34.30
CA MET A 129 -3.75 -4.19 33.62
C MET A 129 -3.29 -5.64 33.41
N ILE A 130 -1.99 -5.90 33.49
CA ILE A 130 -1.39 -7.23 33.30
C ILE A 130 -0.87 -7.86 34.60
N GLU A 131 -0.80 -7.08 35.69
CA GLU A 131 -0.39 -7.55 37.01
C GLU A 131 -1.57 -7.62 38.00
N PRO A 132 -1.72 -8.72 38.77
CA PRO A 132 -1.02 -10.00 38.63
C PRO A 132 -1.46 -10.76 37.36
N VAL A 133 -0.60 -11.63 36.84
CA VAL A 133 -0.93 -12.51 35.71
C VAL A 133 -1.75 -13.70 36.21
N ASN A 134 -3.07 -13.60 36.15
CA ASN A 134 -4.00 -14.66 36.56
C ASN A 134 -5.31 -14.63 35.76
N LEU A 135 -6.16 -15.64 35.96
CA LEU A 135 -7.42 -15.78 35.22
C LEU A 135 -8.43 -14.67 35.55
N GLU A 136 -8.52 -14.25 36.80
CA GLU A 136 -9.40 -13.15 37.22
C GLU A 136 -9.08 -11.85 36.47
N LYS A 137 -7.78 -11.52 36.33
CA LYS A 137 -7.33 -10.35 35.59
C LYS A 137 -7.59 -10.47 34.09
N LEU A 138 -7.50 -11.68 33.54
CA LEU A 138 -7.89 -11.96 32.16
C LEU A 138 -9.38 -11.67 31.95
N GLU A 139 -10.25 -12.20 32.80
CA GLU A 139 -11.70 -12.00 32.76
C GLU A 139 -12.07 -10.51 32.89
N GLN A 140 -11.44 -9.79 33.82
CA GLN A 140 -11.64 -8.35 34.00
C GLN A 140 -11.33 -7.56 32.71
N ASN A 141 -10.23 -7.89 32.02
CA ASN A 141 -9.88 -7.23 30.76
C ASN A 141 -10.84 -7.61 29.63
N LEU A 142 -11.23 -8.88 29.53
CA LEU A 142 -12.17 -9.37 28.51
C LEU A 142 -13.57 -8.78 28.70
N ALA A 143 -13.99 -8.49 29.93
CA ALA A 143 -15.28 -7.86 30.25
C ALA A 143 -15.38 -6.38 29.82
N TRP A 144 -14.30 -5.78 29.29
CA TRP A 144 -14.34 -4.38 28.86
C TRP A 144 -15.21 -4.20 27.61
N SER A 145 -16.31 -3.44 27.76
CA SER A 145 -17.36 -3.29 26.74
C SER A 145 -16.90 -2.64 25.43
N GLU A 146 -15.77 -1.92 25.44
CA GLU A 146 -15.19 -1.37 24.20
C GLU A 146 -14.41 -2.40 23.38
N ILE A 147 -14.23 -3.64 23.86
CA ILE A 147 -13.82 -4.77 23.03
C ILE A 147 -15.05 -5.26 22.26
N ARG A 148 -15.49 -4.47 21.29
CA ARG A 148 -16.83 -4.60 20.68
C ARG A 148 -17.03 -5.95 20.00
N ILE A 149 -15.95 -6.56 19.49
CA ILE A 149 -15.99 -7.88 18.87
C ILE A 149 -16.47 -8.99 19.81
N LEU A 150 -16.35 -8.81 21.13
CA LEU A 150 -16.84 -9.75 22.13
C LEU A 150 -18.25 -9.42 22.63
N HIS A 151 -18.64 -8.13 22.59
CA HIS A 151 -19.79 -7.62 23.36
C HIS A 151 -20.95 -7.10 22.51
N ARG A 152 -20.82 -7.06 21.18
CA ARG A 152 -21.88 -6.56 20.29
C ARG A 152 -22.28 -7.63 19.27
N GLU A 153 -23.56 -7.67 18.94
CA GLU A 153 -24.10 -8.58 17.92
C GLU A 153 -23.64 -8.22 16.49
N ASP A 154 -23.59 -6.92 16.14
CA ASP A 154 -23.00 -6.43 14.89
C ASP A 154 -21.92 -5.36 15.18
N PRO A 155 -20.70 -5.80 15.54
CA PRO A 155 -19.62 -4.87 15.82
C PRO A 155 -19.09 -4.23 14.53
N SER A 156 -18.72 -2.96 14.64
CA SER A 156 -17.88 -2.27 13.65
C SER A 156 -16.49 -2.90 13.53
N ASP A 157 -16.05 -3.52 14.63
CA ASP A 157 -14.76 -4.18 14.74
C ASP A 157 -14.76 -5.45 13.89
N HIS A 158 -13.65 -5.69 13.21
CA HIS A 158 -13.47 -6.85 12.33
C HIS A 158 -12.00 -7.20 12.24
N PHE A 159 -11.68 -8.41 11.83
CA PHE A 159 -10.32 -8.78 11.50
C PHE A 159 -9.97 -8.33 10.09
N ALA A 160 -8.72 -7.96 9.88
CA ALA A 160 -8.20 -7.87 8.53
C ALA A 160 -6.79 -8.43 8.40
N CYS A 161 -6.55 -8.99 7.23
CA CYS A 161 -5.25 -9.44 6.79
C CYS A 161 -4.99 -8.91 5.39
N TYR A 162 -3.77 -8.47 5.14
CA TYR A 162 -3.30 -8.10 3.82
C TYR A 162 -2.40 -9.21 3.34
N ARG A 163 -2.72 -9.83 2.20
CA ARG A 163 -1.97 -10.98 1.68
C ARG A 163 -0.47 -10.65 1.59
N TRP A 164 -0.12 -9.41 1.26
CA TRP A 164 1.28 -8.98 1.17
C TRP A 164 2.03 -8.68 2.47
N ASP A 165 1.32 -8.70 3.59
CA ASP A 165 1.90 -8.44 4.91
C ASP A 165 1.81 -9.68 5.82
N GLY A 166 0.76 -10.49 5.64
CA GLY A 166 0.53 -11.75 6.34
C GLY A 166 0.11 -11.64 7.81
N ARG A 167 0.21 -10.45 8.44
CA ARG A 167 -0.20 -10.28 9.84
C ARG A 167 -1.72 -10.14 9.94
N LEU A 168 -2.25 -10.59 11.07
CA LEU A 168 -3.66 -10.42 11.43
C LEU A 168 -3.81 -9.18 12.32
N PHE A 169 -4.73 -8.31 11.96
CA PHE A 169 -5.05 -7.11 12.72
C PHE A 169 -6.50 -7.12 13.17
N LEU A 170 -6.76 -6.63 14.38
CA LEU A 170 -8.10 -6.25 14.79
C LEU A 170 -8.35 -4.79 14.41
N MET A 171 -9.30 -4.57 13.50
CA MET A 171 -9.74 -3.25 13.06
C MET A 171 -10.73 -2.67 14.08
N ASN A 172 -10.21 -2.36 15.27
CA ASN A 172 -10.97 -1.84 16.38
C ASN A 172 -11.18 -0.32 16.30
N SER A 173 -12.08 0.16 17.13
CA SER A 173 -12.34 1.60 17.36
C SER A 173 -12.16 2.02 18.83
N GLY A 174 -12.05 1.05 19.74
CA GLY A 174 -11.84 1.26 21.18
C GLY A 174 -11.23 0.01 21.84
N GLY A 175 -11.02 0.04 23.15
CA GLY A 175 -10.62 -1.15 23.93
C GLY A 175 -9.21 -1.71 23.67
N SER A 176 -8.32 -1.00 22.96
CA SER A 176 -7.00 -1.51 22.55
C SER A 176 -6.13 -2.00 23.71
N HIS A 177 -6.08 -1.27 24.82
CA HIS A 177 -5.28 -1.61 25.99
C HIS A 177 -5.82 -2.86 26.71
N HIS A 178 -7.14 -2.95 26.88
CA HIS A 178 -7.78 -4.13 27.50
C HIS A 178 -7.62 -5.37 26.62
N PHE A 179 -7.82 -5.23 25.30
CA PHE A 179 -7.61 -6.32 24.36
C PHE A 179 -6.16 -6.83 24.40
N ALA A 180 -5.19 -5.92 24.33
CA ALA A 180 -3.78 -6.29 24.37
C ALA A 180 -3.36 -6.88 25.73
N ALA A 181 -3.94 -6.40 26.84
CA ALA A 181 -3.69 -6.94 28.17
C ALA A 181 -4.27 -8.36 28.33
N ALA A 182 -5.51 -8.58 27.86
CA ALA A 182 -6.11 -9.91 27.80
C ALA A 182 -5.27 -10.86 26.95
N ARG A 183 -4.84 -10.42 25.76
CA ARG A 183 -3.94 -11.20 24.89
C ARG A 183 -2.64 -11.58 25.59
N TYR A 184 -2.01 -10.62 26.29
CA TYR A 184 -0.77 -10.83 27.05
C TYR A 184 -0.96 -11.88 28.14
N ILE A 185 -1.98 -11.73 28.99
CA ILE A 185 -2.25 -12.64 30.10
C ILE A 185 -2.58 -14.05 29.56
N ALA A 186 -3.46 -14.14 28.57
CA ALA A 186 -3.84 -15.41 27.93
C ALA A 186 -2.61 -16.14 27.36
N SER A 187 -1.68 -15.41 26.72
CA SER A 187 -0.42 -15.97 26.23
C SER A 187 0.46 -16.55 27.35
N ARG A 188 0.59 -15.83 28.48
CA ARG A 188 1.40 -16.27 29.63
C ARG A 188 0.80 -17.45 30.38
N LEU A 189 -0.51 -17.50 30.47
CA LEU A 189 -1.25 -18.61 31.09
C LEU A 189 -1.42 -19.80 30.15
N ARG A 190 -1.07 -19.66 28.86
CA ARG A 190 -1.42 -20.62 27.79
C ARG A 190 -2.91 -20.93 27.78
N HIS A 191 -3.73 -19.92 28.05
CA HIS A 191 -5.18 -20.02 28.08
C HIS A 191 -5.74 -19.69 26.69
N SER A 192 -6.60 -20.56 26.16
CA SER A 192 -7.29 -20.31 24.89
C SER A 192 -8.39 -19.28 25.10
N VAL A 193 -8.47 -18.31 24.17
CA VAL A 193 -9.52 -17.29 24.14
C VAL A 193 -9.94 -17.17 22.68
N PRO A 194 -10.92 -17.98 22.25
CA PRO A 194 -11.41 -17.94 20.89
C PRO A 194 -12.16 -16.63 20.65
N LEU A 195 -11.87 -16.00 19.53
CA LEU A 195 -12.57 -14.85 19.01
C LEU A 195 -13.33 -15.26 17.75
N GLN A 196 -14.48 -14.65 17.53
CA GLN A 196 -15.27 -14.84 16.32
C GLN A 196 -15.64 -13.49 15.73
N GLY A 197 -15.55 -13.37 14.40
CA GLY A 197 -15.96 -12.16 13.72
C GLY A 197 -15.77 -12.20 12.22
N ARG A 198 -15.97 -11.06 11.58
CA ARG A 198 -15.71 -10.89 10.15
C ARG A 198 -14.21 -10.80 9.89
N LEU A 199 -13.70 -11.61 8.97
CA LEU A 199 -12.34 -11.46 8.44
C LEU A 199 -12.40 -10.87 7.04
N LYS A 200 -11.70 -9.74 6.84
CA LYS A 200 -11.46 -9.17 5.51
C LYS A 200 -10.04 -9.49 5.06
N VAL A 201 -9.91 -10.25 3.99
CA VAL A 201 -8.62 -10.56 3.37
C VAL A 201 -8.45 -9.70 2.12
N TYR A 202 -7.43 -8.83 2.14
CA TYR A 202 -7.10 -7.95 1.02
C TYR A 202 -5.99 -8.55 0.18
N GLY A 203 -6.15 -8.47 -1.14
CA GLY A 203 -5.18 -8.98 -2.10
C GLY A 203 -5.04 -8.08 -3.32
N LEU A 204 -4.18 -8.50 -4.23
CA LEU A 204 -4.05 -7.92 -5.57
C LEU A 204 -4.60 -8.90 -6.59
N ASN A 205 -5.37 -8.37 -7.54
CA ASN A 205 -5.87 -9.12 -8.67
C ASN A 205 -4.72 -9.34 -9.67
N SER A 206 -4.24 -10.58 -9.76
CA SER A 206 -3.11 -10.96 -10.63
C SER A 206 -3.41 -10.69 -12.11
N ALA A 207 -4.65 -10.89 -12.56
CA ALA A 207 -5.05 -10.59 -13.93
C ALA A 207 -5.00 -9.08 -14.20
N SER A 208 -5.43 -8.26 -13.25
CA SER A 208 -5.32 -6.80 -13.34
C SER A 208 -3.87 -6.34 -13.40
N VAL A 209 -3.01 -6.87 -12.51
CA VAL A 209 -1.57 -6.56 -12.50
C VAL A 209 -0.92 -6.98 -13.83
N GLY A 210 -1.20 -8.19 -14.31
CA GLY A 210 -0.69 -8.67 -15.59
C GLY A 210 -1.17 -7.84 -16.78
N SER A 211 -2.44 -7.38 -16.74
CA SER A 211 -2.99 -6.50 -17.78
C SER A 211 -2.33 -5.13 -17.81
N LEU A 212 -2.07 -4.53 -16.65
CA LEU A 212 -1.33 -3.26 -16.58
C LEU A 212 0.12 -3.43 -17.03
N ALA A 213 0.81 -4.47 -16.59
CA ALA A 213 2.19 -4.75 -16.98
C ALA A 213 2.35 -5.09 -18.47
N ARG A 214 1.32 -5.68 -19.09
CA ARG A 214 1.29 -5.95 -20.54
C ARG A 214 1.16 -4.67 -21.37
N ASP A 215 0.49 -3.64 -20.84
CA ASP A 215 0.19 -2.42 -21.61
C ASP A 215 1.12 -1.26 -21.26
N PHE A 216 1.79 -1.31 -20.11
CA PHE A 216 2.68 -0.27 -19.59
C PHE A 216 3.98 -0.83 -19.01
N GLU A 217 5.07 -0.08 -19.18
CA GLU A 217 6.20 -0.10 -18.25
C GLU A 217 5.89 0.85 -17.09
N ILE A 218 6.10 0.42 -15.85
CA ILE A 218 5.62 1.16 -14.66
C ILE A 218 6.77 1.41 -13.69
N PHE A 219 7.13 2.67 -13.49
CA PHE A 219 8.21 3.08 -12.59
C PHE A 219 7.69 3.95 -11.46
N ALA A 220 8.29 3.85 -10.27
CA ALA A 220 8.04 4.78 -9.18
C ALA A 220 9.07 5.93 -9.21
N LEU A 221 8.54 7.16 -9.17
CA LEU A 221 9.31 8.40 -9.04
C LEU A 221 8.87 9.12 -7.77
N ARG A 222 9.78 9.89 -7.16
CA ARG A 222 9.41 10.80 -6.06
C ARG A 222 8.52 11.91 -6.59
N ASP A 223 7.51 12.29 -5.82
CA ASP A 223 6.58 13.39 -6.12
C ASP A 223 7.20 14.75 -5.70
N ASP A 224 8.49 14.94 -5.99
CA ASP A 224 9.18 16.22 -5.80
C ASP A 224 8.75 17.21 -6.90
N PRO A 225 8.17 18.37 -6.57
CA PRO A 225 7.64 19.29 -7.58
C PRO A 225 8.66 19.72 -8.63
N ALA A 226 9.88 20.08 -8.23
CA ALA A 226 10.90 20.58 -9.13
C ALA A 226 11.43 19.49 -10.07
N GLY A 227 11.80 18.33 -9.51
CA GLY A 227 12.24 17.17 -10.28
C GLY A 227 11.15 16.65 -11.22
N TYR A 228 9.90 16.63 -10.76
CA TYR A 228 8.77 16.19 -11.57
C TYR A 228 8.45 17.15 -12.72
N MET A 229 8.54 18.47 -12.50
CA MET A 229 8.38 19.45 -13.58
C MET A 229 9.50 19.35 -14.61
N ALA A 230 10.76 19.20 -14.17
CA ALA A 230 11.87 18.97 -15.08
C ALA A 230 11.69 17.67 -15.89
N PHE A 231 11.21 16.60 -15.25
CA PHE A 231 10.87 15.35 -15.93
C PHE A 231 9.75 15.57 -16.97
N HIS A 232 8.67 16.26 -16.61
CA HIS A 232 7.58 16.59 -17.52
C HIS A 232 8.06 17.37 -18.74
N ASP A 233 8.88 18.41 -18.54
CA ASP A 233 9.42 19.23 -19.62
C ASP A 233 10.32 18.43 -20.55
N ALA A 234 11.13 17.51 -20.01
CA ALA A 234 11.93 16.60 -20.81
C ALA A 234 11.08 15.59 -21.59
N MET A 235 10.02 15.05 -20.99
CA MET A 235 9.05 14.18 -21.67
C MET A 235 8.33 14.91 -22.80
N ARG A 236 7.96 16.18 -22.58
CA ARG A 236 7.36 17.07 -23.59
C ARG A 236 8.33 17.35 -24.74
N ALA A 237 9.58 17.73 -24.43
CA ALA A 237 10.59 18.04 -25.43
C ALA A 237 10.92 16.82 -26.31
N TYR A 238 11.01 15.65 -25.69
CA TYR A 238 11.19 14.38 -26.39
C TYR A 238 9.90 13.89 -27.07
N GLY A 239 8.73 14.33 -26.59
CA GLY A 239 7.42 13.95 -27.10
C GLY A 239 7.00 12.52 -26.77
N ALA A 240 7.45 11.97 -25.64
CA ALA A 240 7.02 10.64 -25.18
C ALA A 240 5.69 10.73 -24.42
N ALA A 241 4.80 9.78 -24.63
CA ALA A 241 3.57 9.69 -23.86
C ALA A 241 3.83 9.10 -22.46
N TYR A 242 3.09 9.56 -21.46
CA TYR A 242 3.05 8.88 -20.17
C TYR A 242 1.78 9.21 -19.42
N LEU A 243 1.39 8.33 -18.51
CA LEU A 243 0.38 8.60 -17.49
C LEU A 243 1.01 8.53 -16.12
N HIS A 244 0.28 9.02 -15.13
CA HIS A 244 0.74 8.94 -13.76
C HIS A 244 -0.40 8.86 -12.76
N ARG A 245 -0.04 8.35 -11.57
CA ARG A 245 -0.93 8.30 -10.41
C ARG A 245 -0.09 8.29 -9.14
N ARG A 246 -0.52 9.01 -8.10
CA ARG A 246 0.13 8.94 -6.78
C ARG A 246 0.06 7.52 -6.23
N LEU A 247 1.11 7.09 -5.56
CA LEU A 247 1.13 5.78 -4.89
C LEU A 247 0.26 5.80 -3.62
N PRO A 248 -0.23 4.63 -3.17
CA PRO A 248 -1.01 4.57 -1.94
C PRO A 248 -0.10 4.80 -0.73
N ARG A 249 -0.71 5.17 0.40
CA ARG A 249 0.02 5.27 1.67
C ARG A 249 0.74 3.94 2.01
N PRO A 250 1.95 4.01 2.59
CA PRO A 250 2.66 5.20 3.05
C PRO A 250 3.56 5.86 1.98
N TYR A 251 3.42 5.52 0.70
CA TYR A 251 4.23 6.07 -0.39
C TYR A 251 3.57 7.27 -1.08
N ASP A 252 2.75 8.04 -0.37
CA ASP A 252 2.01 9.16 -0.94
C ASP A 252 2.90 10.36 -1.34
N ASP A 253 4.17 10.33 -0.99
CA ASP A 253 5.24 11.21 -1.50
C ASP A 253 5.85 10.72 -2.84
N CYS A 254 5.31 9.65 -3.41
CA CYS A 254 5.75 9.04 -4.66
C CYS A 254 4.59 8.89 -5.66
N ARG A 255 4.96 8.72 -6.92
CA ARG A 255 4.07 8.62 -8.07
C ARG A 255 4.50 7.47 -8.97
N ALA A 256 3.55 6.67 -9.40
CA ALA A 256 3.76 5.76 -10.53
C ALA A 256 3.71 6.56 -11.82
N VAL A 257 4.68 6.31 -12.70
CA VAL A 257 4.69 6.74 -14.09
C VAL A 257 4.46 5.51 -14.96
N PHE A 258 3.40 5.56 -15.76
CA PHE A 258 3.01 4.52 -16.69
C PHE A 258 3.45 4.94 -18.10
N LEU A 259 4.35 4.18 -18.69
CA LEU A 259 4.89 4.40 -20.03
C LEU A 259 4.20 3.41 -20.99
N PRO A 260 3.29 3.87 -21.87
CA PRO A 260 2.56 2.98 -22.77
C PRO A 260 3.51 2.17 -23.65
N ARG A 261 3.37 0.84 -23.65
CA ARG A 261 4.19 -0.04 -24.50
C ARG A 261 3.89 0.11 -25.99
N GLY A 262 2.71 0.62 -26.34
CA GLY A 262 2.34 0.98 -27.71
C GLY A 262 3.02 2.24 -28.25
N ASP A 263 3.75 2.99 -27.41
CA ASP A 263 4.47 4.21 -27.81
C ASP A 263 5.99 3.96 -27.78
N VAL A 264 6.62 4.04 -28.95
CA VAL A 264 8.06 3.76 -29.10
C VAL A 264 8.93 4.74 -28.31
N ARG A 265 8.51 6.00 -28.16
CA ARG A 265 9.26 6.99 -27.39
C ARG A 265 9.15 6.69 -25.89
N SER A 266 7.97 6.32 -25.41
CA SER A 266 7.75 5.86 -24.04
C SER A 266 8.61 4.63 -23.70
N LEU A 267 8.72 3.65 -24.60
CA LEU A 267 9.59 2.49 -24.41
C LEU A 267 11.08 2.88 -24.32
N ARG A 268 11.54 3.84 -25.13
CA ARG A 268 12.92 4.34 -25.04
C ARG A 268 13.19 5.06 -23.72
N VAL A 269 12.21 5.79 -23.20
CA VAL A 269 12.30 6.37 -21.85
C VAL A 269 12.34 5.27 -20.79
N ALA A 270 11.51 4.23 -20.90
CA ALA A 270 11.50 3.10 -19.98
C ALA A 270 12.88 2.43 -19.90
N ALA A 271 13.53 2.20 -21.05
CA ALA A 271 14.89 1.65 -21.11
C ALA A 271 15.91 2.53 -20.36
N VAL A 272 15.81 3.85 -20.45
CA VAL A 272 16.67 4.77 -19.68
C VAL A 272 16.42 4.66 -18.19
N LEU A 273 15.15 4.64 -17.76
CA LEU A 273 14.81 4.52 -16.34
C LEU A 273 15.30 3.19 -15.76
N GLN A 274 15.16 2.09 -16.52
CA GLN A 274 15.65 0.78 -16.16
C GLN A 274 17.19 0.75 -16.06
N GLU A 275 17.89 1.28 -17.07
CA GLU A 275 19.36 1.36 -17.08
C GLU A 275 19.92 2.13 -15.87
N LEU A 276 19.24 3.22 -15.49
CA LEU A 276 19.58 4.04 -14.33
C LEU A 276 19.04 3.47 -13.00
N GLY A 277 18.41 2.29 -13.05
CA GLY A 277 17.95 1.52 -11.92
C GLY A 277 16.81 2.18 -11.14
N PHE A 278 15.92 2.93 -11.80
CA PHE A 278 14.68 3.40 -11.18
C PHE A 278 13.84 2.21 -10.72
N PHE A 279 13.05 2.42 -9.65
CA PHE A 279 12.28 1.34 -9.05
C PHE A 279 11.18 0.87 -10.01
N ASP A 280 11.31 -0.38 -10.47
CA ASP A 280 10.32 -1.04 -11.30
C ASP A 280 9.11 -1.46 -10.45
N LEU A 281 8.05 -0.66 -10.56
CA LEU A 281 6.82 -0.89 -9.83
C LEU A 281 6.00 -2.01 -10.49
N GLY A 282 6.11 -2.19 -11.80
CA GLY A 282 5.42 -3.26 -12.51
C GLY A 282 5.88 -4.64 -12.03
N ASP A 283 7.20 -4.84 -11.97
CA ASP A 283 7.82 -6.06 -11.46
C ASP A 283 7.54 -6.25 -9.97
N HIS A 284 7.59 -5.19 -9.18
CA HIS A 284 7.25 -5.26 -7.76
C HIS A 284 5.81 -5.76 -7.53
N LEU A 285 4.82 -5.23 -8.25
CA LEU A 285 3.42 -5.65 -8.11
C LEU A 285 3.22 -7.10 -8.56
N GLN A 286 3.88 -7.51 -9.64
CA GLN A 286 3.86 -8.92 -10.08
C GLN A 286 4.45 -9.84 -9.01
N GLU A 287 5.59 -9.46 -8.42
CA GLU A 287 6.23 -10.23 -7.36
C GLU A 287 5.35 -10.32 -6.11
N LEU A 288 4.67 -9.24 -5.73
CA LEU A 288 3.66 -9.29 -4.68
C LEU A 288 2.58 -10.32 -5.02
N THR A 289 2.04 -10.33 -6.24
CA THR A 289 1.00 -11.32 -6.59
C THR A 289 1.52 -12.77 -6.56
N ARG A 290 2.78 -13.01 -6.95
CA ARG A 290 3.41 -14.34 -6.94
C ARG A 290 3.64 -14.88 -5.54
N ARG A 291 4.25 -14.07 -4.65
CA ARG A 291 4.56 -14.47 -3.26
C ARG A 291 3.34 -15.03 -2.53
N PHE A 292 2.16 -14.48 -2.80
CA PHE A 292 0.96 -14.80 -2.01
C PHE A 292 -0.01 -15.78 -2.68
N ALA A 293 0.20 -16.11 -3.96
CA ALA A 293 -0.43 -17.28 -4.56
C ALA A 293 0.04 -18.59 -3.88
N LEU A 294 1.24 -18.58 -3.29
CA LEU A 294 1.88 -19.75 -2.67
C LEU A 294 1.72 -19.82 -1.14
N ALA A 295 1.41 -18.70 -0.47
CA ALA A 295 1.64 -18.57 0.98
C ALA A 295 0.39 -18.53 1.89
N PHE A 296 -0.84 -18.65 1.37
CA PHE A 296 -2.02 -18.40 2.20
C PHE A 296 -2.99 -19.58 2.29
N LYS A 297 -2.84 -20.35 3.38
CA LYS A 297 -3.90 -21.17 3.97
C LYS A 297 -4.20 -20.59 5.36
N LEU A 298 -5.12 -19.63 5.45
CA LEU A 298 -5.83 -19.44 6.72
C LEU A 298 -6.87 -20.56 6.77
N ASN A 299 -6.67 -21.49 7.70
CA ASN A 299 -7.64 -22.51 8.05
C ASN A 299 -9.00 -21.87 8.36
#